data_AF-A0A9X4G9C3-F1
#
_entry.id   AF-A0A9X4G9C3-F1
#
_cell.length_a   1.000
_cell.length_b   1.000
_cell.length_c   1.000
_cell.angle_alpha   90.00
_cell.angle_beta   90.00
_cell.angle_gamma   90.00
#
_symmetry.space_group_name_H-M   'P 1'
#
loop_
_entity.id
_entity.type
_entity.pdbx_description
1 polymer ?
#
loop_
_entity_poly.entity_id
_entity_poly.type
_entity_poly.pdbx_seq_one_letter_code
_entity_poly.pdbx_strand_id
1 'polypeptide(L)' 'MKQEFKKWLINQNSQYINDCGIETILSRVDDELSILQIATEEERIQLLEWLDQFIDNLTI' A
#
# COMPACT_ATOMS: atom_id res chain seq x y z
N MET A 1 10.96 -3.76 2.28
CA MET A 1 9.74 -4.18 1.54
C MET A 1 9.00 -3.01 0.92
N LYS A 2 9.03 -1.84 1.57
CA LYS A 2 8.40 -0.59 1.11
C LYS A 2 8.70 -0.14 -0.32
N GLN A 3 9.92 -0.31 -0.82
CA GLN A 3 10.24 0.03 -2.21
C GLN A 3 9.58 -0.89 -3.24
N GLU A 4 9.43 -2.18 -2.94
CA GLU A 4 8.76 -3.14 -3.83
C GLU A 4 7.26 -2.88 -3.85
N PHE A 5 6.67 -2.59 -2.68
CA PHE A 5 5.28 -2.17 -2.57
C PHE A 5 5.01 -0.86 -3.34
N LYS A 6 5.93 0.11 -3.27
CA LYS A 6 5.86 1.33 -4.09
C LYS A 6 5.76 1.02 -5.58
N LYS A 7 6.62 0.13 -6.10
CA LYS A 7 6.58 -0.28 -7.51
C LYS A 7 5.28 -1.00 -7.84
N TRP A 8 4.81 -1.87 -6.95
CA TRP A 8 3.53 -2.57 -7.12
C TRP A 8 2.36 -1.60 -7.21
N LEU A 9 2.29 -0.60 -6.32
CA LEU A 9 1.27 0.47 -6.35
C LEU A 9 1.29 1.24 -7.68
N ILE A 10 2.48 1.57 -8.20
CA ILE A 10 2.62 2.20 -9.53
C ILE A 10 2.06 1.27 -10.62
N ASN A 11 2.38 -0.02 -10.54
CA ASN A 11 1.99 -1.02 -11.53
C ASN A 11 0.49 -1.36 -11.51
N GLN A 12 -0.20 -1.13 -10.39
CA GLN A 12 -1.66 -1.27 -10.32
C GLN A 12 -2.37 -0.29 -11.26
N ASN A 13 -1.71 0.82 -11.64
CA ASN A 13 -2.25 1.85 -12.54
C ASN A 13 -3.69 2.28 -12.17
N SER A 14 -4.00 2.28 -10.86
CA SER A 14 -5.32 2.59 -10.34
C SER A 14 -5.49 4.11 -10.24
N GLN A 15 -6.58 4.62 -10.81
CA GLN A 15 -6.93 6.03 -10.68
C GLN A 15 -7.05 6.46 -9.21
N TYR A 16 -7.54 5.58 -8.34
CA TYR A 16 -7.65 5.84 -6.91
C TYR A 16 -6.29 5.99 -6.23
N ILE A 17 -5.32 5.13 -6.57
CA ILE A 17 -3.95 5.23 -6.04
C ILE A 17 -3.28 6.53 -6.52
N ASN A 18 -3.53 6.92 -7.78
CA ASN A 18 -3.03 8.16 -8.34
C ASN A 18 -3.65 9.41 -7.68
N ASP A 19 -4.94 9.35 -7.35
CA ASP A 19 -5.68 10.44 -6.67
C ASP A 19 -5.25 10.59 -5.20
N CYS A 20 -5.07 9.46 -4.50
CA CYS A 20 -4.59 9.42 -3.12
C CYS A 20 -3.10 9.84 -3.00
N GLY A 21 -2.31 9.54 -4.04
CA GLY A 21 -0.88 9.79 -4.09
C GLY A 21 -0.08 8.68 -3.40
N ILE A 22 0.87 8.12 -4.15
CA ILE A 22 1.70 7.00 -3.67
C ILE A 22 2.50 7.36 -2.43
N GLU A 23 2.96 8.61 -2.32
CA GLU A 23 3.70 9.08 -1.15
C GLU A 23 2.82 9.14 0.11
N THR A 24 1.55 9.51 -0.04
CA THR A 24 0.55 9.50 1.05
C THR A 24 0.34 8.08 1.56
N ILE A 25 0.19 7.11 0.64
CA ILE A 25 0.01 5.69 0.97
C ILE A 25 1.26 5.16 1.68
N LEU A 26 2.46 5.46 1.16
CA LEU A 26 3.73 5.05 1.76
C LEU A 26 4.02 5.73 3.09
N SER A 27 3.44 6.91 3.35
CA SER A 27 3.53 7.58 4.65
C SER A 27 2.72 6.85 5.73
N ARG A 28 1.80 5.96 5.36
CA ARG A 28 0.94 5.22 6.30
C ARG A 28 1.46 3.82 6.61
N VAL A 29 2.56 3.40 5.99
CA VAL A 29 3.21 2.11 6.22
C VAL A 29 4.69 2.28 6.54
N ASP A 30 5.23 1.40 7.36
CA ASP A 30 6.67 1.35 7.65
C ASP A 30 7.48 0.62 6.55
N ASP A 31 8.81 0.54 6.68
CA ASP A 31 9.71 -0.15 5.75
C ASP A 31 9.41 -1.65 5.60
N GLU A 32 8.82 -2.23 6.66
CA GLU A 32 8.32 -3.60 6.75
C GLU A 32 6.86 -3.77 6.28
N LEU A 33 6.23 -2.71 5.73
CA LEU A 33 4.82 -2.69 5.32
C LEU A 33 3.80 -2.80 6.46
N SER A 34 4.24 -2.60 7.71
CA SER A 34 3.34 -2.50 8.85
C SER A 34 2.55 -1.19 8.81
N ILE A 35 1.23 -1.26 8.94
CA ILE A 35 0.36 -0.08 8.91
C ILE A 35 0.53 0.74 10.19
N LEU A 36 0.91 2.01 10.03
CA LEU A 36 1.11 2.95 11.11
C LEU A 36 -0.22 3.32 11.78
N GLN A 37 -0.16 3.74 13.05
CA GLN A 37 -1.35 4.14 13.81
C GLN A 37 -1.98 5.45 13.35
N ILE A 38 -1.31 6.20 12.46
CA ILE A 38 -1.83 7.44 11.87
C ILE A 38 -2.89 7.19 10.78
N ALA A 39 -3.09 5.94 10.35
CA ALA A 39 -4.11 5.56 9.39
C ALA A 39 -5.50 5.45 10.04
N THR A 40 -6.52 6.01 9.38
CA THR A 40 -7.92 5.84 9.78
C THR A 40 -8.37 4.38 9.58
N GLU A 41 -9.52 4.01 10.14
CA GLU A 41 -10.04 2.65 10.03
C GLU A 41 -10.30 2.24 8.57
N GLU A 42 -10.92 3.13 7.77
CA GLU A 42 -11.18 2.90 6.34
C GLU A 42 -9.88 2.75 5.54
N GLU A 43 -8.88 3.60 5.82
CA GLU A 43 -7.59 3.51 5.16
C GLU A 43 -6.80 2.28 5.57
N ARG A 44 -6.94 1.84 6.82
CA ARG A 44 -6.39 0.57 7.30
C ARG A 44 -6.95 -0.61 6.53
N ILE A 45 -8.27 -0.64 6.32
CA ILE A 45 -8.92 -1.73 5.59
C ILE A 45 -8.38 -1.77 4.15
N GLN A 46 -8.37 -0.62 3.45
CA GLN A 46 -7.85 -0.55 2.08
C GLN A 46 -6.34 -0.90 1.99
N LEU A 47 -5.53 -0.41 2.94
CA LEU A 47 -4.11 -0.76 3.01
C LEU A 47 -3.91 -2.25 3.26
N LEU A 48 -4.69 -2.87 4.13
CA LEU A 48 -4.62 -4.31 4.38
C LEU A 48 -4.93 -5.10 3.11
N GLU A 49 -5.98 -4.74 2.37
CA GLU A 49 -6.31 -5.40 1.10
C GLU A 49 -5.19 -5.28 0.06
N TRP A 50 -4.59 -4.10 -0.07
CA TRP A 50 -3.47 -3.91 -1.00
C TRP A 50 -2.21 -4.65 -0.58
N LEU A 51 -1.93 -4.72 0.72
CA LEU A 51 -0.79 -5.47 1.26
C LEU A 51 -0.99 -6.97 1.06
N ASP A 52 -2.20 -7.47 1.28
CA ASP A 52 -2.55 -8.88 1.06
C ASP A 52 -2.36 -9.25 -0.42
N GLN A 53 -2.90 -8.46 -1.35
CA GLN A 53 -2.69 -8.66 -2.78
C GLN A 53 -1.23 -8.53 -3.20
N PHE A 54 -0.46 -7.62 -2.58
CA PHE A 54 0.96 -7.50 -2.83
C PHE A 54 1.72 -8.76 -2.40
N ILE A 55 1.42 -9.30 -1.22
CA ILE A 55 2.05 -10.53 -0.71
C ILE A 55 1.66 -11.73 -1.58
N ASP A 56 0.39 -11.85 -1.98
CA ASP A 56 -0.07 -12.91 -2.88
C ASP A 56 0.70 -12.89 -4.21
N ASN A 57 0.89 -11.70 -4.80
CA ASN A 57 1.70 -11.52 -6.02
C ASN A 57 3.18 -11.92 -5.86
N LEU A 58 3.75 -11.87 -4.65
CA LEU A 58 5.13 -12.27 -4.38
C LEU A 58 5.30 -13.78 -4.16
N THR A 59 4.20 -14.50 -3.93
CA THR A 59 4.23 -15.93 -3.58
C THR A 59 4.00 -16.84 -4.79
N ILE A 60 3.90 -16.27 -6.00
CA ILE A 60 3.69 -16.95 -7.29
C ILE A 60 5.02 -17.15 -8.03
#